data_AF-A0A8J7U1Q3-F1
#
_entry.id   AF-A0A8J7U1Q3-F1
#
_cell.length_a   1.000
_cell.length_b   1.000
_cell.length_c   1.000
_cell.angle_alpha   90.00
_cell.angle_beta   90.00
_cell.angle_gamma   90.00
#
_symmetry.space_group_name_H-M   'P 1'
#
loop_
_entity.id
_entity.type
_entity.pdbx_description
1 polymer ?
#
loop_
_entity_poly.entity_id
_entity_poly.type
_entity_poly.pdbx_seq_one_letter_code
_entity_poly.pdbx_strand_id
1 'polypeptide(L)'
;MGNREDLLAGAKKCLLDKGYARTTARDIAAAAGTSLAAIGYHFRTKDALLNEAVLDLTGTEFGNAFEKALRSTNATDGLAGFEAVWDQLIDALRQHRAVLAVSAETLGQIEHVPEIRAAYRAAQPHA
;
A
#
# COMPACT_ATOMS: atom_id res chain seq x y z
N MET A 1 7.32 7.97 -20.11
CA MET A 1 7.72 7.32 -18.86
C MET A 1 8.92 8.06 -18.36
N GLY A 2 8.74 8.81 -17.27
CA GLY A 2 9.82 9.59 -16.65
C GLY A 2 10.47 8.79 -15.52
N ASN A 3 11.72 9.13 -15.20
CA ASN A 3 12.49 8.51 -14.11
C ASN A 3 11.70 8.40 -12.78
N ARG A 4 10.80 9.35 -12.50
CA ARG A 4 9.91 9.30 -11.32
C ARG A 4 8.94 8.12 -11.35
N GLU A 5 8.28 7.89 -12.48
CA GLU A 5 7.30 6.81 -12.65
C GLU A 5 7.98 5.44 -12.61
N ASP A 6 9.15 5.32 -13.25
CA ASP A 6 9.95 4.09 -13.24
C ASP A 6 10.43 3.75 -11.84
N LEU A 7 10.87 4.75 -11.06
CA LEU A 7 11.21 4.59 -9.65
C LEU A 7 10.04 4.12 -8.81
N LEU A 8 8.84 4.67 -9.03
CA LEU A 8 7.63 4.25 -8.31
C LEU A 8 7.28 2.80 -8.64
N ALA A 9 7.32 2.42 -9.93
CA ALA A 9 7.08 1.05 -10.37
C ALA A 9 8.12 0.06 -9.80
N GLY A 10 9.40 0.42 -9.83
CA GLY A 10 10.49 -0.37 -9.24
C GLY A 10 10.34 -0.54 -7.73
N ALA A 11 9.95 0.53 -7.02
CA ALA A 11 9.70 0.50 -5.59
C ALA A 11 8.55 -0.44 -5.22
N LYS A 12 7.43 -0.38 -5.95
CA LYS A 12 6.30 -1.31 -5.77
C LYS A 12 6.72 -2.76 -5.93
N LYS A 13 7.50 -3.06 -6.99
CA LYS A 13 8.02 -4.41 -7.21
C LYS A 13 8.88 -4.89 -6.05
N CYS A 14 9.82 -4.06 -5.59
CA CYS A 14 10.66 -4.40 -4.45
C CYS A 14 9.85 -4.60 -3.16
N LEU A 15 8.80 -3.80 -2.92
CA LEU A 15 7.90 -3.97 -1.79
C LEU A 15 7.19 -5.33 -1.83
N LEU A 16 6.65 -5.72 -2.98
CA LEU A 16 5.94 -7.00 -3.14
C LEU A 16 6.88 -8.21 -3.03
N ASP A 17 8.11 -8.10 -3.54
CA ASP A 17 9.08 -9.21 -3.55
C ASP A 17 9.82 -9.36 -2.22
N LYS A 18 10.21 -8.24 -1.60
CA LYS A 18 11.13 -8.22 -0.44
C LYS A 18 10.50 -7.70 0.83
N GLY A 19 9.39 -6.96 0.78
CA GLY A 19 8.84 -6.24 1.92
C GLY A 19 9.55 -4.91 2.19
N TYR A 20 8.98 -4.09 3.08
CA TYR A 20 9.41 -2.71 3.30
C TYR A 20 10.81 -2.64 3.91
N ALA A 21 11.02 -3.35 5.01
CA ALA A 21 12.26 -3.25 5.80
C ALA A 21 13.50 -3.75 5.04
N ARG A 22 13.35 -4.76 4.17
CA ARG A 22 14.45 -5.36 3.41
C ARG A 22 14.74 -4.65 2.08
N THR A 23 13.89 -3.70 1.67
CA THR A 23 14.08 -2.98 0.41
C THR A 23 15.13 -1.87 0.59
N THR A 24 16.15 -1.87 -0.28
CA THR A 24 17.19 -0.84 -0.30
C THR A 24 17.05 0.09 -1.51
N ALA A 25 17.65 1.28 -1.45
CA ALA A 25 17.64 2.22 -2.57
C ALA A 25 18.30 1.64 -3.84
N ARG A 26 19.29 0.75 -3.67
CA ARG A 26 19.94 0.06 -4.80
C ARG A 26 19.01 -0.95 -5.46
N ASP A 27 18.22 -1.68 -4.67
CA ASP A 27 17.22 -2.60 -5.22
C ASP A 27 16.23 -1.84 -6.11
N ILE A 28 15.74 -0.70 -5.62
CA ILE A 28 14.78 0.14 -6.34
C ILE A 28 15.40 0.69 -7.63
N ALA A 29 16.60 1.28 -7.55
CA ALA A 29 17.28 1.84 -8.73
C ALA A 29 17.52 0.76 -9.80
N ALA A 30 17.91 -0.45 -9.37
CA ALA A 30 18.10 -1.59 -10.27
C ALA A 30 16.77 -2.05 -10.90
N ALA A 31 15.70 -2.15 -10.12
CA ALA A 31 14.37 -2.55 -10.60
C ALA A 31 13.77 -1.52 -11.57
N ALA A 32 14.06 -0.24 -11.36
CA ALA A 32 13.61 0.89 -12.18
C ALA A 32 14.52 1.20 -13.37
N GLY A 33 15.65 0.50 -13.53
CA GLY A 33 16.61 0.78 -14.61
C GLY A 33 17.22 2.18 -14.55
N THR A 34 17.33 2.77 -13.36
CA THR A 34 17.75 4.16 -13.14
C THR A 34 18.83 4.26 -12.05
N SER A 35 19.10 5.46 -11.54
CA SER A 35 20.17 5.75 -10.59
C SER A 35 19.68 6.08 -9.18
N LEU A 36 20.56 5.89 -8.19
CA LEU A 36 20.33 6.35 -6.81
C LEU A 36 20.12 7.87 -6.72
N ALA A 37 20.77 8.64 -7.59
CA ALA A 37 20.63 10.10 -7.63
C ALA A 37 19.21 10.52 -8.04
N ALA A 38 18.56 9.77 -8.93
CA ALA A 38 17.18 10.03 -9.35
C ALA A 38 16.20 9.88 -8.17
N ILE A 39 16.46 8.96 -7.22
CA ILE A 39 15.66 8.82 -5.99
C ILE A 39 15.76 10.09 -5.15
N GLY A 40 16.97 10.58 -4.91
CA GLY A 40 17.21 11.81 -4.16
C GLY A 40 16.56 13.04 -4.84
N TYR A 41 16.61 13.10 -6.17
CA TYR A 41 16.03 14.21 -6.93
C TYR A 41 14.49 14.22 -6.89
N HIS A 42 13.83 13.08 -7.09
CA HIS A 42 12.38 13.02 -7.21
C HIS A 42 11.63 12.81 -5.88
N PHE A 43 12.23 12.10 -4.94
CA PHE A 43 11.56 11.65 -3.72
C PHE A 43 12.30 12.04 -2.44
N ARG A 44 13.49 12.66 -2.54
CA ARG A 44 14.40 13.00 -1.44
C ARG A 44 15.01 11.82 -0.70
N THR A 45 14.22 10.85 -0.27
CA THR A 45 14.68 9.67 0.48
C THR A 45 14.08 8.39 -0.06
N LYS A 46 14.73 7.25 0.25
CA LYS A 46 14.20 5.91 -0.05
C LYS A 46 12.85 5.70 0.63
N ASP A 47 12.74 6.10 1.90
CA ASP A 47 11.54 5.86 2.69
C ASP A 47 10.36 6.69 2.19
N ALA A 48 10.58 7.92 1.71
CA ALA A 48 9.54 8.72 1.07
C ALA A 48 9.02 8.06 -0.23
N LEU A 49 9.92 7.53 -1.07
CA LEU A 49 9.54 6.75 -2.25
C LEU A 49 8.76 5.48 -1.87
N LEU A 50 9.23 4.73 -0.87
CA LEU A 50 8.53 3.52 -0.42
C LEU A 50 7.15 3.84 0.15
N ASN A 51 7.01 4.92 0.92
CA ASN A 51 5.72 5.33 1.46
C ASN A 51 4.73 5.70 0.35
N GLU A 52 5.18 6.44 -0.68
CA GLU A 52 4.34 6.74 -1.84
C GLU A 52 3.95 5.47 -2.60
N ALA A 53 4.89 4.54 -2.78
CA ALA A 53 4.62 3.26 -3.43
C ALA A 53 3.62 2.40 -2.64
N VAL A 54 3.72 2.39 -1.30
CA VAL A 54 2.73 1.73 -0.43
C VAL A 54 1.37 2.37 -0.60
N LEU A 55 1.27 3.70 -0.51
CA LEU A 55 0.00 4.42 -0.66
C LEU A 55 -0.66 4.15 -1.99
N ASP A 56 0.11 4.06 -3.08
CA ASP A 56 -0.44 3.77 -4.40
C ASP A 56 -0.88 2.30 -4.55
N LEU A 57 -0.14 1.34 -3.96
CA LEU A 57 -0.57 -0.07 -3.88
C LEU A 57 -1.86 -0.22 -3.05
N THR A 58 -1.98 0.49 -1.94
CA THR A 58 -3.10 0.34 -1.00
C THR A 58 -4.32 1.17 -1.39
N GLY A 59 -4.12 2.40 -1.83
CA GLY A 59 -5.18 3.35 -2.13
C GLY A 59 -5.86 3.01 -3.46
N THR A 60 -5.07 2.72 -4.48
CA THR A 60 -5.59 2.55 -5.85
C THR A 60 -6.00 1.11 -6.13
N GLU A 61 -5.27 0.09 -5.67
CA GLU A 61 -5.63 -1.29 -6.01
C GLU A 61 -6.54 -1.94 -4.97
N PHE A 62 -6.16 -1.88 -3.69
CA PHE A 62 -6.95 -2.49 -2.62
C PHE A 62 -8.28 -1.74 -2.38
N GLY A 63 -8.25 -0.41 -2.37
CA GLY A 63 -9.45 0.42 -2.26
C GLY A 63 -10.47 0.14 -3.38
N ASN A 64 -10.02 0.10 -4.63
CA ASN A 64 -10.89 -0.18 -5.78
C ASN A 64 -11.44 -1.63 -5.76
N ALA A 65 -10.63 -2.61 -5.35
CA ALA A 65 -11.09 -4.00 -5.20
C ALA A 65 -12.18 -4.12 -4.13
N PHE A 66 -11.97 -3.46 -2.99
CA PHE A 66 -12.93 -3.43 -1.88
C PHE A 66 -14.22 -2.70 -2.27
N GLU A 67 -14.11 -1.54 -2.94
CA GLU A 67 -15.26 -0.77 -3.42
C GLU A 67 -16.06 -1.53 -4.49
N LYS A 68 -15.39 -2.30 -5.36
CA LYS A 68 -16.04 -3.18 -6.33
C LYS A 68 -16.79 -4.33 -5.66
N ALA A 69 -16.18 -4.98 -4.66
CA ALA A 69 -16.83 -6.05 -3.90
C ALA A 69 -18.11 -5.54 -3.22
N LEU A 70 -18.02 -4.40 -2.52
CA LEU A 70 -19.16 -3.76 -1.85
C LEU A 70 -20.28 -3.37 -2.83
N ARG A 71 -19.94 -2.82 -4.00
CA ARG A 71 -20.93 -2.42 -5.01
C ARG A 71 -21.60 -3.56 -5.75
N SER A 72 -20.97 -4.73 -5.83
CA SER A 72 -21.55 -5.88 -6.51
C SER A 72 -22.63 -6.60 -5.69
N THR A 73 -22.87 -6.14 -4.47
CA THR A 73 -23.85 -6.72 -3.57
C THR A 73 -25.18 -5.98 -3.63
N ASN A 74 -26.26 -6.69 -3.97
CA ASN A 74 -27.60 -6.19 -3.73
C ASN A 74 -27.96 -6.42 -2.25
N ALA A 75 -28.23 -5.33 -1.52
CA ALA A 75 -28.59 -5.35 -0.11
C ALA A 75 -29.92 -6.08 0.20
N THR A 76 -30.60 -6.62 -0.81
CA THR A 76 -31.93 -7.24 -0.72
C THR A 76 -31.92 -8.71 -0.34
N ASP A 77 -30.76 -9.39 -0.35
CA ASP A 77 -30.70 -10.86 -0.32
C ASP A 77 -30.45 -11.46 1.09
N GLY A 78 -30.61 -10.65 2.14
CA GLY A 78 -30.51 -11.12 3.53
C GLY A 78 -29.18 -11.82 3.83
N LEU A 79 -29.24 -13.01 4.46
CA LEU A 79 -28.05 -13.77 4.85
C LEU A 79 -27.20 -14.27 3.65
N ALA A 80 -27.85 -14.57 2.52
CA ALA A 80 -27.16 -15.03 1.31
C ALA A 80 -26.36 -13.90 0.65
N GLY A 81 -26.93 -12.68 0.65
CA GLY A 81 -26.21 -11.49 0.22
C GLY A 81 -25.00 -11.18 1.13
N PHE A 82 -25.16 -11.38 2.44
CA PHE A 82 -24.06 -11.24 3.40
C PHE A 82 -22.95 -12.27 3.15
N GLU A 83 -23.28 -13.55 2.97
CA GLU A 83 -22.29 -14.61 2.69
C GLU A 83 -21.52 -14.33 1.40
N ALA A 84 -22.20 -13.90 0.33
CA ALA A 84 -21.56 -13.50 -0.92
C ALA A 84 -20.59 -12.30 -0.75
N VAL A 85 -20.95 -11.30 0.07
CA VAL A 85 -20.03 -10.20 0.41
C VAL A 85 -18.80 -10.72 1.13
N TRP A 86 -18.99 -11.60 2.13
CA TRP A 86 -17.90 -12.12 2.92
C TRP A 86 -16.94 -12.97 2.11
N ASP A 87 -17.45 -13.81 1.22
CA ASP A 87 -16.62 -14.60 0.31
C ASP A 87 -15.82 -13.70 -0.63
N GLN A 88 -16.45 -12.66 -1.21
CA GLN A 88 -15.74 -11.70 -2.06
C GLN A 88 -14.68 -10.91 -1.30
N LEU A 89 -14.95 -10.51 -0.06
CA LEU A 89 -13.97 -9.84 0.80
C LEU A 89 -12.80 -10.77 1.12
N ILE A 90 -13.06 -12.03 1.48
CA ILE A 90 -12.02 -13.02 1.75
C ILE A 90 -11.17 -13.29 0.51
N ASP A 91 -11.78 -13.41 -0.67
CA ASP A 91 -11.05 -13.60 -1.92
C ASP A 91 -10.22 -12.38 -2.31
N ALA A 92 -10.74 -11.17 -2.12
CA ALA A 92 -9.97 -9.94 -2.30
C ALA A 92 -8.77 -9.90 -1.34
N LEU A 93 -8.96 -10.26 -0.06
CA LEU A 93 -7.87 -10.34 0.92
C LEU A 93 -6.82 -11.40 0.52
N ARG A 94 -7.24 -12.56 0.00
CA ARG A 94 -6.32 -13.61 -0.49
C ARG A 94 -5.54 -13.17 -1.72
N GLN A 95 -6.21 -12.56 -2.70
CA GLN A 95 -5.59 -12.07 -3.93
C GLN A 95 -4.57 -10.96 -3.67
N HIS A 96 -4.84 -10.09 -2.69
CA HIS A 96 -3.98 -8.95 -2.36
C HIS A 96 -3.16 -9.14 -1.08
N ARG A 97 -2.94 -10.40 -0.65
CA ARG A 97 -2.22 -10.74 0.59
C ARG A 97 -0.85 -10.07 0.74
N ALA A 98 -0.12 -9.88 -0.37
CA ALA A 98 1.20 -9.24 -0.36
C ALA A 98 1.09 -7.74 -0.03
N VAL A 99 0.08 -7.05 -0.60
CA VAL A 99 -0.20 -5.64 -0.30
C VAL A 99 -0.61 -5.49 1.17
N LEU A 100 -1.47 -6.37 1.68
CA LEU A 100 -1.86 -6.37 3.09
C LEU A 100 -0.68 -6.61 4.05
N ALA A 101 0.23 -7.53 3.70
CA ALA A 101 1.43 -7.78 4.48
C ALA A 101 2.33 -6.53 4.51
N VAL A 102 2.52 -5.85 3.38
CA VAL A 102 3.26 -4.60 3.29
C VAL A 102 2.58 -3.50 4.12
N SER A 103 1.25 -3.34 4.01
CA SER A 103 0.48 -2.39 4.83
C SER A 103 0.63 -2.67 6.32
N ALA A 104 0.59 -3.95 6.73
CA ALA A 104 0.78 -4.36 8.11
C ALA A 104 2.21 -4.10 8.61
N GLU A 105 3.23 -4.34 7.77
CA GLU A 105 4.62 -3.95 8.07
C GLU A 105 4.74 -2.43 8.24
N THR A 106 4.11 -1.65 7.36
CA THR A 106 4.09 -0.18 7.45
C THR A 106 3.34 0.31 8.69
N LEU A 107 2.18 -0.28 9.03
CA LEU A 107 1.42 0.01 10.26
C LEU A 107 2.24 -0.35 11.51
N GLY A 108 2.99 -1.45 11.50
CA GLY A 108 3.91 -1.81 12.58
C GLY A 108 5.05 -0.81 12.77
N GLN A 109 5.44 -0.10 11.71
CA GLN A 109 6.43 0.98 11.76
C GLN A 109 5.82 2.33 12.21
N ILE A 110 4.49 2.50 12.23
CA ILE A 110 3.85 3.75 12.70
C ILE A 110 4.17 4.04 14.18
N GLU A 111 4.33 3.01 15.00
CA GLU A 111 4.81 3.21 16.38
C GLU A 111 6.23 3.80 16.44
N HIS A 112 7.01 3.75 15.36
CA HIS A 112 8.36 4.29 15.28
C HIS A 112 8.44 5.67 14.59
N VAL A 113 7.31 6.22 14.11
CA VAL A 113 7.23 7.54 13.47
C VAL A 113 6.36 8.51 14.30
N PRO A 114 6.95 9.44 15.07
CA PRO A 114 6.23 10.33 16.00
C PRO A 114 5.14 11.20 15.34
N GLU A 115 5.34 11.58 14.08
CA GLU A 115 4.46 12.51 13.35
C GLU A 115 3.11 11.88 12.98
N ILE A 116 3.09 10.61 12.58
CA ILE A 116 1.85 9.89 12.25
C ILE A 116 1.05 9.59 13.52
N ARG A 117 1.73 9.31 14.65
CA ARG A 117 1.09 9.18 15.97
C ARG A 117 0.36 10.47 16.39
N ALA A 118 0.95 11.63 16.11
CA ALA A 118 0.34 12.92 16.40
C ALA A 118 -0.90 13.16 15.52
N ALA A 119 -0.82 12.87 14.22
CA ALA A 119 -1.95 13.00 13.30
C ALA A 119 -3.12 12.05 13.66
N TYR A 120 -2.82 10.81 14.07
CA TYR A 120 -3.84 9.82 14.45
C TYR A 120 -4.54 10.16 15.78
N ARG A 121 -3.79 10.69 16.76
CA ARG A 121 -4.38 11.21 18.01
C ARG A 121 -5.26 12.44 17.78
N ALA A 122 -4.88 13.31 16.84
CA ALA A 122 -5.68 14.49 16.50
C ALA A 122 -6.97 14.14 15.73
N ALA A 123 -7.00 13.00 15.03
CA ALA A 123 -8.15 12.53 14.26
C ALA A 123 -9.15 11.69 15.09
N GLN A 124 -8.80 11.27 16.30
CA GLN A 124 -9.75 10.61 17.21
C GLN A 124 -10.60 11.66 17.94
N PRO A 125 -11.94 11.64 17.82
CA PRO A 125 -12.79 12.44 18.67
C PRO A 125 -12.63 11.95 20.12
N HIS A 126 -12.28 12.86 21.02
CA HIS A 126 -12.19 12.59 22.44
C HIS A 126 -13.52 12.01 22.92
N ALA A 127 -13.47 10.80 23.50
CA ALA A 127 -14.55 10.23 24.30
C ALA A 127 -14.67 10.99 25.63
#